data_AF-S3CU97-F1
#
_entry.id   AF-S3CU97-F1
#
_cell.length_a   1.000
_cell.length_b   1.000
_cell.length_c   1.000
_cell.angle_alpha   90.00
_cell.angle_beta   90.00
_cell.angle_gamma   90.00
#
_symmetry.space_group_name_H-M   'P 1'
#
loop_
_entity.id
_entity.type
_entity.pdbx_description
1 polymer ?
#
loop_
_entity_poly.entity_id
_entity_poly.type
_entity_poly.pdbx_seq_one_letter_code
_entity_poly.pdbx_strand_id
1 'polypeptide(L)'
;MALPIVHSLPECASYDRVIEPCIEQLYSLPYEFINAARASLSHALSADSVNEIAFEAAQPFARLYTHTNPLVSGFAVSLVLGAVFLVVSEINRNYSQVDRCWSLLPTLYIAHFNLWARLQGISTEKLDAALLFSVAWSARLTFNYARKGGYSVGSEDYRWEIVQRAIPKWMFHILNLTFISFIQSVLLYAIAAPAYTLLLASTIEPHLTAVDIAFTVIQLSLVLFEWFADQQQWVFQTAKYEYQKTAKVPTGYTQAALDRGFVTTGLWAYSRHPNFAAEQTIWFTLFQWSCVVTSTPYSWFGAGAGVLIMLFQGSTWLTELITTGKYPEYKAYQKQVNMFVPTTSFSGYKVPLPKVIRTSELAEKKKV
;
A
#
# COMPACT_ATOMS: atom_id res chain seq x y z
N MET A 1 22.47 -0.96 -22.89
CA MET A 1 22.26 -2.03 -21.90
C MET A 1 21.08 -1.62 -21.03
N ALA A 2 20.23 -2.57 -20.65
CA ALA A 2 18.98 -2.26 -19.94
C ALA A 2 19.22 -1.84 -18.47
N LEU A 3 20.24 -2.42 -17.80
CA LEU A 3 20.68 -1.96 -16.49
C LEU A 3 21.77 -0.88 -16.60
N PRO A 4 21.81 0.05 -15.63
CA PRO A 4 22.95 0.93 -15.44
C PRO A 4 24.21 0.14 -15.09
N ILE A 5 25.38 0.69 -15.44
CA ILE A 5 26.66 0.14 -15.05
C ILE A 5 26.97 0.62 -13.63
N VAL A 6 27.00 -0.32 -12.68
CA VAL A 6 27.37 -0.10 -11.28
C VAL A 6 28.48 -1.07 -10.90
N HIS A 7 29.48 -0.59 -10.17
CA HIS A 7 30.67 -1.36 -9.78
C HIS A 7 30.77 -1.60 -8.27
N SER A 8 29.96 -0.88 -7.49
CA SER A 8 29.96 -0.99 -6.03
C SER A 8 28.53 -0.94 -5.47
N LEU A 9 28.31 -1.54 -4.30
CA LEU A 9 27.01 -1.55 -3.63
C LEU A 9 26.45 -0.13 -3.38
N PRO A 10 27.25 0.88 -2.99
CA PRO A 10 26.76 2.25 -2.84
C PRO A 10 26.26 2.88 -4.14
N GLU A 11 26.86 2.54 -5.29
CA GLU A 11 26.43 3.07 -6.59
C GLU A 11 25.02 2.62 -6.96
N CYS A 12 24.55 1.47 -6.47
CA CYS A 12 23.18 0.97 -6.67
C CYS A 12 22.08 1.89 -6.10
N ALA A 13 22.44 2.83 -5.21
CA ALA A 13 21.52 3.83 -4.66
C ALA A 13 21.71 5.24 -5.26
N SER A 14 22.67 5.43 -6.16
CA SER A 14 23.04 6.74 -6.71
C SER A 14 22.13 7.18 -7.85
N TYR A 15 21.61 8.42 -7.79
CA TYR A 15 20.68 8.93 -8.80
C TYR A 15 21.32 9.03 -10.19
N ASP A 16 22.49 9.65 -10.28
CA ASP A 16 23.26 9.87 -11.52
C ASP A 16 23.67 8.56 -12.20
N ARG A 17 23.86 7.49 -11.41
CA ARG A 17 24.23 6.18 -11.93
C ARG A 17 23.03 5.34 -12.30
N VAL A 18 21.96 5.40 -11.52
CA VAL A 18 20.87 4.42 -11.59
C VAL A 18 19.62 4.96 -12.26
N ILE A 19 19.25 6.21 -11.96
CA ILE A 19 17.98 6.79 -12.39
C ILE A 19 18.17 7.66 -13.62
N GLU A 20 19.12 8.59 -13.59
CA GLU A 20 19.36 9.56 -14.65
C GLU A 20 19.58 8.91 -16.04
N PRO A 21 20.41 7.85 -16.18
CA PRO A 21 20.63 7.22 -17.49
C PRO A 21 19.39 6.52 -18.05
N CYS A 22 18.40 6.24 -17.21
CA CYS A 22 17.18 5.54 -17.59
C CYS A 22 16.06 6.50 -18.03
N ILE A 23 16.21 7.81 -17.81
CA ILE A 23 15.18 8.81 -18.14
C ILE A 23 14.90 8.84 -19.65
N GLU A 24 15.94 8.74 -20.48
CA GLU A 24 15.76 8.74 -21.94
C GLU A 24 14.88 7.59 -22.42
N GLN A 25 15.01 6.41 -21.81
CA GLN A 25 14.17 5.25 -22.14
C GLN A 25 12.69 5.52 -21.85
N LEU A 26 12.37 6.31 -20.82
CA LEU A 26 10.98 6.66 -20.53
C LEU A 26 10.36 7.48 -21.67
N TYR A 27 11.12 8.39 -22.26
CA TYR A 27 10.64 9.21 -23.38
C TYR A 27 10.59 8.44 -24.71
N SER A 28 11.51 7.51 -24.95
CA SER A 28 11.52 6.69 -26.17
C SER A 28 10.51 5.53 -26.13
N LEU A 29 10.13 5.05 -24.94
CA LEU A 29 9.30 3.85 -24.76
C LEU A 29 7.99 3.84 -25.58
N PRO A 30 7.20 4.93 -25.69
CA PRO A 30 6.00 4.91 -26.53
C PRO A 30 6.30 4.63 -28.01
N TYR A 31 7.39 5.20 -28.54
CA TYR A 31 7.82 4.96 -29.92
C TYR A 31 8.34 3.53 -30.10
N GLU A 32 9.14 3.04 -29.15
CA GLU A 32 9.63 1.67 -29.15
C GLU A 32 8.49 0.64 -29.04
N PHE A 33 7.45 0.93 -28.26
CA PHE A 33 6.25 0.11 -28.17
C PHE A 33 5.50 0.02 -29.51
N ILE A 34 5.34 1.15 -30.22
CA ILE A 34 4.73 1.16 -31.55
C ILE A 34 5.56 0.32 -32.53
N ASN A 35 6.89 0.42 -32.47
CA ASN A 35 7.78 -0.39 -33.31
C ASN A 35 7.68 -1.88 -32.98
N ALA A 36 7.62 -2.24 -31.69
CA ALA A 36 7.40 -3.60 -31.25
C ALA A 36 6.04 -4.14 -31.73
N ALA A 37 4.98 -3.34 -31.69
CA ALA A 37 3.66 -3.71 -32.19
C ALA A 37 3.65 -3.94 -33.71
N ARG A 38 4.34 -3.09 -34.49
CA ARG A 38 4.50 -3.28 -35.94
C ARG A 38 5.29 -4.54 -36.26
N ALA A 39 6.40 -4.75 -35.55
CA ALA A 39 7.20 -5.95 -35.68
C ALA A 39 6.39 -7.21 -35.32
N SER A 40 5.62 -7.15 -34.23
CA SER A 40 4.74 -8.25 -33.78
C SER A 40 3.75 -8.65 -34.86
N LEU A 41 3.09 -7.66 -35.49
CA LEU A 41 2.18 -7.91 -36.61
C LEU A 41 2.91 -8.53 -37.80
N SER A 42 4.09 -8.02 -38.18
CA SER A 42 4.86 -8.58 -39.29
C SER A 42 5.29 -10.04 -39.04
N HIS A 43 5.75 -10.34 -37.83
CA HIS A 43 6.14 -11.69 -37.41
C HIS A 43 4.95 -12.65 -37.40
N ALA A 44 3.79 -12.20 -36.90
CA ALA A 44 2.55 -12.98 -36.91
C ALA A 44 2.09 -13.33 -38.33
N LEU A 45 2.25 -12.39 -39.27
CA LEU A 45 1.88 -12.58 -40.68
C LEU A 45 2.88 -13.47 -41.44
N SER A 46 4.13 -13.56 -40.98
CA SER A 46 5.18 -14.39 -41.58
C SER A 46 5.33 -15.77 -40.92
N ALA A 47 4.51 -16.11 -39.94
CA ALA A 47 4.61 -17.39 -39.23
C ALA A 47 4.20 -18.56 -40.14
N ASP A 48 5.01 -19.62 -40.16
CA ASP A 48 4.82 -20.79 -41.02
C ASP A 48 3.61 -21.65 -40.59
N SER A 49 3.19 -21.54 -39.32
CA SER A 49 2.04 -22.27 -38.79
C SER A 49 1.22 -21.47 -37.78
N VAL A 50 -0.07 -21.78 -37.69
CA VAL A 50 -1.00 -21.14 -36.72
C VAL A 50 -0.54 -21.32 -35.28
N ASN A 51 0.13 -22.44 -34.98
CA ASN A 51 0.63 -22.73 -33.64
C ASN A 51 1.81 -21.84 -33.22
N GLU A 52 2.53 -21.26 -34.18
CA GLU A 52 3.69 -20.40 -33.93
C GLU A 52 3.34 -18.91 -33.88
N ILE A 53 2.18 -18.51 -34.45
CA ILE A 53 1.73 -17.11 -34.51
C ILE A 53 1.83 -16.43 -33.14
N ALA A 54 1.32 -17.07 -32.08
CA ALA A 54 1.32 -16.47 -30.75
C ALA A 54 2.74 -16.26 -30.20
N PHE A 55 3.63 -17.22 -30.43
CA PHE A 55 5.02 -17.15 -29.99
C PHE A 55 5.77 -16.07 -30.76
N GLU A 56 5.66 -16.07 -32.09
CA GLU A 56 6.32 -15.09 -32.98
C GLU A 56 5.81 -13.67 -32.72
N ALA A 57 4.50 -13.49 -32.51
CA ALA A 57 3.91 -12.20 -32.17
C ALA A 57 4.40 -11.68 -30.80
N ALA A 58 4.71 -12.56 -29.85
CA ALA A 58 5.18 -12.18 -28.52
C ALA A 58 6.65 -11.75 -28.49
N GLN A 59 7.48 -12.26 -29.41
CA GLN A 59 8.94 -12.02 -29.43
C GLN A 59 9.33 -10.53 -29.40
N PRO A 60 8.75 -9.63 -30.23
CA PRO A 60 9.10 -8.21 -30.18
C PRO A 60 8.80 -7.53 -28.84
N PHE A 61 7.70 -7.91 -28.18
CA PHE A 61 7.35 -7.39 -26.86
C PHE A 61 8.26 -7.95 -25.77
N ALA A 62 8.60 -9.24 -25.83
CA ALA A 62 9.57 -9.85 -24.92
C ALA A 62 10.94 -9.17 -25.04
N ARG A 63 11.39 -8.86 -26.27
CA ARG A 63 12.60 -8.08 -26.51
C ARG A 63 12.49 -6.68 -25.95
N LEU A 64 11.41 -5.95 -26.21
CA LEU A 64 11.21 -4.61 -25.65
C LEU A 64 11.27 -4.63 -24.11
N TYR A 65 10.58 -5.58 -23.48
CA TYR A 65 10.55 -5.73 -22.03
C TYR A 65 11.94 -5.98 -21.43
N THR A 66 12.71 -6.90 -22.02
CA THR A 66 14.05 -7.27 -21.54
C THR A 66 15.12 -6.21 -21.83
N HIS A 67 14.93 -5.37 -22.86
CA HIS A 67 15.85 -4.28 -23.18
C HIS A 67 15.49 -2.96 -22.49
N THR A 68 14.27 -2.82 -21.99
CA THR A 68 13.86 -1.67 -21.18
C THR A 68 14.29 -1.89 -19.74
N ASN A 69 14.85 -0.87 -19.11
CA ASN A 69 15.17 -0.88 -17.69
C ASN A 69 13.89 -1.23 -16.88
N PRO A 70 13.96 -2.15 -15.90
CA PRO A 70 12.77 -2.58 -15.19
C PRO A 70 12.17 -1.48 -14.31
N LEU A 71 12.97 -0.50 -13.86
CA LEU A 71 12.46 0.69 -13.20
C LEU A 71 11.54 1.47 -14.17
N VAL A 72 12.01 1.74 -15.38
CA VAL A 72 11.26 2.49 -16.41
C VAL A 72 9.98 1.78 -16.82
N SER A 73 10.05 0.48 -17.12
CA SER A 73 8.87 -0.28 -17.53
C SER A 73 7.83 -0.39 -16.39
N GLY A 74 8.27 -0.57 -15.14
CA GLY A 74 7.37 -0.55 -13.97
C GLY A 74 6.70 0.82 -13.78
N PHE A 75 7.46 1.91 -13.93
CA PHE A 75 6.91 3.26 -13.84
C PHE A 75 5.92 3.54 -14.98
N ALA A 76 6.23 3.16 -16.22
CA ALA A 76 5.32 3.30 -17.35
C ALA A 76 4.01 2.53 -17.13
N VAL A 77 4.07 1.31 -16.59
CA VAL A 77 2.88 0.53 -16.20
C VAL A 77 2.06 1.28 -15.15
N SER A 78 2.70 1.93 -14.16
CA SER A 78 1.98 2.73 -13.17
C SER A 78 1.23 3.93 -13.78
N LEU A 79 1.77 4.56 -14.82
CA LEU A 79 1.09 5.66 -15.53
C LEU A 79 -0.09 5.14 -16.36
N VAL A 80 0.08 4.01 -17.04
CA VAL A 80 -1.00 3.36 -17.79
C VAL A 80 -2.14 2.95 -16.84
N LEU A 81 -1.82 2.35 -15.70
CA LEU A 81 -2.82 2.00 -14.69
C LEU A 81 -3.51 3.24 -14.12
N GLY A 82 -2.78 4.34 -13.88
CA GLY A 82 -3.37 5.62 -13.51
C GLY A 82 -4.41 6.11 -14.53
N ALA A 83 -4.10 6.04 -15.82
CA ALA A 83 -5.05 6.37 -16.88
C ALA A 83 -6.28 5.43 -16.89
N VAL A 84 -6.07 4.13 -16.68
CA VAL A 84 -7.17 3.15 -16.55
C VAL A 84 -8.05 3.49 -15.35
N PHE A 85 -7.47 3.76 -14.19
CA PHE A 85 -8.23 4.12 -12.98
C PHE A 85 -9.04 5.40 -13.18
N LEU A 86 -8.49 6.39 -13.86
CA LEU A 86 -9.21 7.61 -14.21
C LEU A 86 -10.44 7.30 -15.07
N VAL A 87 -10.25 6.58 -16.18
CA VAL A 87 -11.34 6.26 -17.11
C VAL A 87 -12.42 5.42 -16.42
N VAL A 88 -12.01 4.35 -15.73
CA VAL A 88 -12.95 3.43 -15.06
C VAL A 88 -13.69 4.12 -13.90
N SER A 89 -13.02 5.01 -13.15
CA SER A 89 -13.67 5.75 -12.07
C SER A 89 -14.69 6.76 -12.58
N GLU A 90 -14.40 7.47 -13.68
CA GLU A 90 -15.32 8.45 -14.28
C GLU A 90 -16.53 7.77 -14.94
N ILE A 91 -16.35 6.61 -15.59
CA ILE A 91 -17.45 5.83 -16.18
C ILE A 91 -18.39 5.31 -15.09
N ASN A 92 -17.82 4.70 -14.04
CA ASN A 92 -18.62 4.06 -13.01
C ASN A 92 -19.06 5.00 -11.88
N ARG A 93 -18.54 6.24 -11.85
CA ARG A 93 -18.69 7.18 -10.73
C ARG A 93 -18.33 6.55 -9.39
N ASN A 94 -17.30 5.73 -9.41
CA ASN A 94 -16.76 5.02 -8.24
C ASN A 94 -15.24 5.21 -8.23
N TYR A 95 -14.74 5.93 -7.23
CA TYR A 95 -13.37 6.42 -7.15
C TYR A 95 -12.45 5.49 -6.35
N SER A 96 -12.97 4.34 -5.90
CA SER A 96 -12.20 3.29 -5.24
C SER A 96 -11.58 2.26 -6.20
N GLN A 97 -11.35 2.62 -7.47
CA GLN A 97 -10.74 1.70 -8.44
C GLN A 97 -9.32 1.30 -8.04
N VAL A 98 -8.50 2.28 -7.66
CA VAL A 98 -7.13 2.01 -7.19
C VAL A 98 -7.14 1.24 -5.86
N ASP A 99 -8.10 1.53 -4.97
CA ASP A 99 -8.22 0.87 -3.66
C ASP A 99 -8.37 -0.66 -3.81
N ARG A 100 -9.08 -1.11 -4.84
CA ARG A 100 -9.26 -2.55 -5.16
C ARG A 100 -7.97 -3.23 -5.59
N CYS A 101 -7.05 -2.47 -6.19
CA CYS A 101 -5.76 -2.94 -6.68
C CYS A 101 -4.62 -2.72 -5.66
N TRP A 102 -4.87 -1.97 -4.58
CA TRP A 102 -3.88 -1.58 -3.58
C TRP A 102 -3.12 -2.77 -3.03
N SER A 103 -3.82 -3.84 -2.67
CA SER A 103 -3.21 -5.04 -2.09
C SER A 103 -2.39 -5.86 -3.07
N LEU A 104 -2.50 -5.60 -4.37
CA LEU A 104 -1.89 -6.40 -5.42
C LEU A 104 -0.68 -5.71 -6.05
N LEU A 105 -0.83 -4.43 -6.41
CA LEU A 105 0.13 -3.74 -7.27
C LEU A 105 1.56 -3.70 -6.72
N PRO A 106 1.82 -3.38 -5.43
CA PRO A 106 3.19 -3.38 -4.91
C PRO A 106 3.87 -4.75 -5.07
N THR A 107 3.15 -5.84 -4.77
CA THR A 107 3.66 -7.21 -4.96
C THR A 107 3.90 -7.52 -6.43
N LEU A 108 3.01 -7.09 -7.32
CA LEU A 108 3.18 -7.27 -8.76
C LEU A 108 4.38 -6.49 -9.31
N TYR A 109 4.70 -5.31 -8.76
CA TYR A 109 5.91 -4.58 -9.11
C TYR A 109 7.19 -5.28 -8.62
N ILE A 110 7.19 -5.84 -7.40
CA ILE A 110 8.31 -6.67 -6.93
C ILE A 110 8.45 -7.92 -7.82
N ALA A 111 7.33 -8.54 -8.20
CA ALA A 111 7.32 -9.69 -9.11
C ALA A 111 7.82 -9.33 -10.51
N HIS A 112 7.52 -8.13 -10.99
CA HIS A 112 8.06 -7.58 -12.22
C HIS A 112 9.59 -7.44 -12.16
N PHE A 113 10.15 -6.86 -11.09
CA PHE A 113 11.61 -6.80 -10.92
C PHE A 113 12.23 -8.20 -10.88
N ASN A 114 11.58 -9.14 -10.18
CA ASN A 114 12.02 -10.53 -10.08
C ASN A 114 12.01 -11.25 -11.44
N LEU A 115 10.89 -11.17 -12.17
CA LEU A 115 10.74 -11.77 -13.50
C LEU A 115 11.79 -11.21 -14.46
N TRP A 116 11.96 -9.89 -14.46
CA TRP A 116 12.96 -9.23 -15.30
C TRP A 116 14.37 -9.75 -15.00
N ALA A 117 14.75 -9.87 -13.72
CA ALA A 117 16.05 -10.41 -13.31
C ALA A 117 16.24 -11.86 -13.78
N ARG A 118 15.22 -12.72 -13.65
CA ARG A 118 15.26 -14.12 -14.13
C ARG A 118 15.50 -14.19 -15.63
N LEU A 119 14.80 -13.36 -16.41
CA LEU A 119 14.96 -13.32 -17.88
C LEU A 119 16.34 -12.83 -18.33
N GLN A 120 17.08 -12.13 -17.45
CA GLN A 120 18.45 -11.68 -17.71
C GLN A 120 19.51 -12.58 -17.07
N GLY A 121 19.11 -13.70 -16.44
CA GLY A 121 20.05 -14.60 -15.76
C GLY A 121 20.72 -13.98 -14.52
N ILE A 122 20.12 -12.94 -13.93
CA ILE A 122 20.59 -12.31 -12.70
C ILE A 122 20.05 -13.09 -11.50
N SER A 123 20.85 -13.23 -10.44
CA SER A 123 20.39 -13.87 -9.20
C SER A 123 19.16 -13.17 -8.62
N THR A 124 18.15 -13.96 -8.26
CA THR A 124 16.91 -13.46 -7.68
C THR A 124 16.75 -13.72 -6.20
N GLU A 125 17.74 -14.28 -5.50
CA GLU A 125 17.54 -14.73 -4.11
C GLU A 125 17.04 -13.59 -3.19
N LYS A 126 17.62 -12.39 -3.31
CA LYS A 126 17.18 -11.17 -2.59
C LYS A 126 15.75 -10.74 -2.97
N LEU A 127 15.40 -10.82 -4.26
CA LEU A 127 14.07 -10.50 -4.77
C LEU A 127 13.03 -11.57 -4.38
N ASP A 128 13.43 -12.83 -4.28
CA ASP A 128 12.59 -13.94 -3.83
C ASP A 128 12.24 -13.78 -2.35
N ALA A 129 13.21 -13.35 -1.54
CA ALA A 129 13.00 -13.00 -0.13
C ALA A 129 12.06 -11.78 0.02
N ALA A 130 12.22 -10.74 -0.82
CA ALA A 130 11.28 -9.62 -0.88
C ALA A 130 9.87 -10.04 -1.34
N LEU A 131 9.79 -10.92 -2.35
CA LEU A 131 8.52 -11.47 -2.81
C LEU A 131 7.80 -12.29 -1.74
N LEU A 132 8.53 -13.06 -0.93
CA LEU A 132 7.95 -13.89 0.11
C LEU A 132 7.11 -13.07 1.10
N PHE A 133 7.68 -11.98 1.66
CA PHE A 133 6.92 -11.14 2.58
C PHE A 133 5.80 -10.40 1.84
N SER A 134 6.05 -9.91 0.61
CA SER A 134 5.06 -9.10 -0.11
C SER A 134 3.85 -9.93 -0.54
N VAL A 135 4.05 -11.19 -0.92
CA VAL A 135 2.96 -12.14 -1.20
C VAL A 135 2.15 -12.41 0.07
N ALA A 136 2.80 -12.61 1.22
CA ALA A 136 2.09 -12.76 2.49
C ALA A 136 1.28 -11.50 2.86
N TRP A 137 1.86 -10.30 2.66
CA TRP A 137 1.19 -9.01 2.84
C TRP A 137 -0.01 -8.87 1.90
N SER A 138 0.15 -9.18 0.61
CA SER A 138 -0.89 -9.11 -0.41
C SER A 138 -2.04 -10.06 -0.10
N ALA A 139 -1.74 -11.31 0.27
CA ALA A 139 -2.74 -12.29 0.68
C ALA A 139 -3.54 -11.81 1.90
N ARG A 140 -2.86 -11.31 2.94
CA ARG A 140 -3.51 -10.72 4.13
C ARG A 140 -4.43 -9.58 3.73
N LEU A 141 -3.90 -8.57 3.03
CA LEU A 141 -4.64 -7.34 2.78
C LEU A 141 -5.81 -7.58 1.84
N THR A 142 -5.62 -8.42 0.81
CA THR A 142 -6.68 -8.85 -0.11
C THR A 142 -7.78 -9.59 0.64
N PHE A 143 -7.43 -10.53 1.53
CA PHE A 143 -8.40 -11.22 2.38
C PHE A 143 -9.16 -10.24 3.29
N ASN A 144 -8.44 -9.31 3.94
CA ASN A 144 -9.03 -8.32 4.84
C ASN A 144 -9.97 -7.35 4.11
N TYR A 145 -9.64 -6.96 2.89
CA TYR A 145 -10.47 -6.10 2.05
C TYR A 145 -11.69 -6.85 1.51
N ALA A 146 -11.50 -8.10 1.05
CA ALA A 146 -12.57 -8.96 0.56
C ALA A 146 -13.63 -9.25 1.63
N ARG A 147 -13.23 -9.65 2.84
CA ARG A 147 -14.18 -9.94 3.93
C ARG A 147 -14.97 -8.71 4.36
N LYS A 148 -14.43 -7.50 4.18
CA LYS A 148 -15.13 -6.23 4.43
C LYS A 148 -16.09 -5.82 3.30
N GLY A 149 -16.19 -6.60 2.22
CA GLY A 149 -17.03 -6.29 1.06
C GLY A 149 -16.39 -5.32 0.06
N GLY A 150 -15.07 -5.11 0.12
CA GLY A 150 -14.37 -4.16 -0.76
C GLY A 150 -14.43 -4.52 -2.26
N TYR A 151 -14.68 -5.79 -2.58
CA TYR A 151 -14.87 -6.29 -3.94
C TYR A 151 -16.35 -6.48 -4.34
N SER A 152 -17.29 -6.12 -3.47
CA SER A 152 -18.72 -6.18 -3.82
C SER A 152 -19.05 -5.12 -4.88
N VAL A 153 -20.01 -5.43 -5.75
CA VAL A 153 -20.49 -4.49 -6.78
C VAL A 153 -20.99 -3.21 -6.13
N GLY A 154 -20.51 -2.06 -6.60
CA GLY A 154 -20.86 -0.75 -6.05
C GLY A 154 -20.12 -0.36 -4.76
N SER A 155 -19.26 -1.23 -4.21
CA SER A 155 -18.46 -0.90 -3.02
C SER A 155 -17.52 0.26 -3.31
N GLU A 156 -17.56 1.28 -2.46
CA GLU A 156 -16.75 2.49 -2.51
C GLU A 156 -16.36 2.90 -1.09
N ASP A 157 -15.16 3.47 -0.93
CA ASP A 157 -14.77 4.09 0.31
C ASP A 157 -15.69 5.28 0.63
N TYR A 158 -16.38 5.19 1.77
CA TYR A 158 -17.33 6.20 2.24
C TYR A 158 -16.75 7.60 2.37
N ARG A 159 -15.42 7.75 2.46
CA ARG A 159 -14.75 9.05 2.54
C ARG A 159 -14.88 9.83 1.24
N TRP A 160 -15.00 9.16 0.09
CA TRP A 160 -15.18 9.83 -1.19
C TRP A 160 -16.50 10.59 -1.26
N GLU A 161 -17.60 10.02 -0.76
CA GLU A 161 -18.89 10.70 -0.67
C GLU A 161 -18.82 11.98 0.19
N ILE A 162 -18.10 11.92 1.31
CA ILE A 162 -17.91 13.06 2.21
C ILE A 162 -17.09 14.17 1.51
N VAL A 163 -16.01 13.80 0.82
CA VAL A 163 -15.16 14.76 0.09
C VAL A 163 -15.94 15.38 -1.07
N GLN A 164 -16.71 14.60 -1.83
CA GLN A 164 -17.55 15.11 -2.93
C GLN A 164 -18.58 16.15 -2.47
N ARG A 165 -19.11 16.00 -1.25
CA ARG A 165 -20.03 16.99 -0.65
C ARG A 165 -19.31 18.26 -0.19
N ALA A 166 -18.01 18.17 0.11
CA ALA A 166 -17.23 19.27 0.65
C ALA A 166 -16.62 20.18 -0.44
N ILE A 167 -16.46 19.70 -1.68
CA ILE A 167 -15.81 20.46 -2.76
C ILE A 167 -16.63 20.48 -4.06
N PRO A 168 -16.47 21.51 -4.91
CA PRO A 168 -17.13 21.55 -6.23
C PRO A 168 -16.71 20.38 -7.13
N LYS A 169 -17.60 19.97 -8.03
CA LYS A 169 -17.39 18.83 -8.96
C LYS A 169 -16.10 18.94 -9.79
N TRP A 170 -15.76 20.14 -10.28
CA TRP A 170 -14.54 20.33 -11.08
C TRP A 170 -13.27 20.11 -10.24
N MET A 171 -13.28 20.53 -8.97
CA MET A 171 -12.17 20.30 -8.04
C MET A 171 -12.06 18.82 -7.71
N PHE A 172 -13.19 18.13 -7.54
CA PHE A 172 -13.20 16.68 -7.34
C PHE A 172 -12.66 15.93 -8.56
N HIS A 173 -12.98 16.38 -9.78
CA HIS A 173 -12.41 15.79 -10.99
C HIS A 173 -10.88 15.98 -11.07
N ILE A 174 -10.36 17.16 -10.69
CA ILE A 174 -8.91 17.39 -10.58
C ILE A 174 -8.30 16.47 -9.51
N LEU A 175 -8.97 16.32 -8.36
CA LEU A 175 -8.56 15.38 -7.31
C LEU A 175 -8.52 13.94 -7.84
N ASN A 176 -9.51 13.54 -8.63
CA ASN A 176 -9.56 12.21 -9.23
C ASN A 176 -8.41 12.00 -10.22
N LEU A 177 -8.25 12.93 -11.17
CA LEU A 177 -7.19 12.93 -12.17
C LEU A 177 -5.82 12.88 -11.53
N THR A 178 -5.54 13.75 -10.57
CA THR A 178 -4.20 13.88 -10.00
C THR A 178 -3.97 12.87 -8.88
N PHE A 179 -4.70 12.98 -7.79
CA PHE A 179 -4.45 12.23 -6.57
C PHE A 179 -4.94 10.79 -6.67
N ILE A 180 -6.25 10.59 -6.86
CA ILE A 180 -6.90 9.26 -6.76
C ILE A 180 -6.36 8.31 -7.84
N SER A 181 -6.18 8.79 -9.07
CA SER A 181 -5.79 7.95 -10.19
C SER A 181 -4.27 7.84 -10.34
N PHE A 182 -3.58 8.96 -10.57
CA PHE A 182 -2.16 8.93 -10.93
C PHE A 182 -1.23 8.85 -9.71
N ILE A 183 -1.38 9.73 -8.71
CA ILE A 183 -0.49 9.73 -7.54
C ILE A 183 -0.61 8.41 -6.77
N GLN A 184 -1.82 7.88 -6.56
CA GLN A 184 -1.96 6.57 -5.90
C GLN A 184 -1.29 5.43 -6.70
N SER A 185 -1.49 5.38 -8.02
CA SER A 185 -0.87 4.34 -8.84
C SER A 185 0.67 4.43 -8.84
N VAL A 186 1.21 5.65 -8.96
CA VAL A 186 2.67 5.89 -8.88
C VAL A 186 3.20 5.59 -7.48
N LEU A 187 2.46 5.90 -6.42
CA LEU A 187 2.83 5.59 -5.05
C LEU A 187 2.97 4.08 -4.83
N LEU A 188 2.02 3.28 -5.32
CA LEU A 188 2.06 1.81 -5.20
C LEU A 188 3.28 1.20 -5.90
N TYR A 189 3.72 1.81 -7.00
CA TYR A 189 4.99 1.49 -7.63
C TYR A 189 6.19 1.97 -6.79
N ALA A 190 6.16 3.21 -6.31
CA ALA A 190 7.25 3.84 -5.58
C ALA A 190 7.58 3.13 -4.25
N ILE A 191 6.59 2.57 -3.55
CA ILE A 191 6.84 1.79 -2.32
C ILE A 191 7.49 0.43 -2.62
N ALA A 192 7.29 -0.12 -3.82
CA ALA A 192 7.95 -1.35 -4.28
C ALA A 192 9.34 -1.09 -4.90
N ALA A 193 9.61 0.15 -5.32
CA ALA A 193 10.84 0.53 -6.01
C ALA A 193 12.16 0.22 -5.26
N PRO A 194 12.26 0.19 -3.91
CA PRO A 194 13.48 -0.25 -3.25
C PRO A 194 13.90 -1.70 -3.62
N ALA A 195 12.98 -2.56 -4.08
CA ALA A 195 13.33 -3.87 -4.61
C ALA A 195 14.19 -3.80 -5.88
N TYR A 196 14.10 -2.71 -6.66
CA TYR A 196 15.01 -2.49 -7.79
C TYR A 196 16.46 -2.30 -7.33
N THR A 197 16.69 -1.64 -6.19
CA THR A 197 18.03 -1.56 -5.60
C THR A 197 18.55 -2.94 -5.18
N LEU A 198 17.68 -3.82 -4.66
CA LEU A 198 18.06 -5.20 -4.35
C LEU A 198 18.43 -5.97 -5.63
N LEU A 199 17.72 -5.75 -6.73
CA LEU A 199 18.06 -6.30 -8.05
C LEU A 199 19.48 -5.85 -8.47
N LEU A 200 19.78 -4.55 -8.38
CA LEU A 200 21.11 -4.04 -8.72
C LEU A 200 22.20 -4.61 -7.81
N ALA A 201 21.94 -4.69 -6.49
CA ALA A 201 22.86 -5.29 -5.54
C ALA A 201 23.16 -6.76 -5.86
N SER A 202 22.18 -7.53 -6.36
CA SER A 202 22.38 -8.93 -6.80
C SER A 202 23.39 -9.09 -7.95
N THR A 203 23.71 -8.02 -8.69
CA THR A 203 24.75 -8.08 -9.74
C THR A 203 26.18 -8.08 -9.17
N ILE A 204 26.33 -7.66 -7.91
CA ILE A 204 27.61 -7.57 -7.19
C ILE A 204 27.67 -8.65 -6.11
N GLU A 205 26.59 -8.80 -5.34
CA GLU A 205 26.45 -9.77 -4.26
C GLU A 205 25.22 -10.66 -4.51
N PRO A 206 25.38 -11.76 -5.27
CA PRO A 206 24.24 -12.53 -5.80
C PRO A 206 23.49 -13.35 -4.75
N HIS A 207 24.14 -13.70 -3.64
CA HIS A 207 23.56 -14.60 -2.63
C HIS A 207 22.88 -13.85 -1.49
N LEU A 208 21.94 -14.51 -0.81
CA LEU A 208 21.37 -13.98 0.42
C LEU A 208 22.42 -13.83 1.52
N THR A 209 22.35 -12.70 2.20
CA THR A 209 23.11 -12.40 3.41
C THR A 209 22.25 -12.58 4.66
N ALA A 210 22.91 -12.57 5.83
CA ALA A 210 22.19 -12.53 7.10
C ALA A 210 21.31 -11.27 7.25
N VAL A 211 21.72 -10.15 6.64
CA VAL A 211 20.95 -8.91 6.61
C VAL A 211 19.64 -9.11 5.84
N ASP A 212 19.69 -9.73 4.67
CA ASP A 212 18.52 -10.01 3.84
C ASP A 212 17.50 -10.89 4.58
N ILE A 213 17.99 -11.93 5.26
CA ILE A 213 17.17 -12.82 6.08
C ILE A 213 16.53 -12.05 7.24
N ALA A 214 17.30 -11.21 7.94
CA ALA A 214 16.80 -10.41 9.05
C ALA A 214 15.67 -9.46 8.62
N PHE A 215 15.86 -8.71 7.52
CA PHE A 215 14.83 -7.82 6.99
C PHE A 215 13.57 -8.57 6.54
N THR A 216 13.73 -9.76 5.96
CA THR A 216 12.59 -10.62 5.58
C THR A 216 11.80 -11.06 6.82
N VAL A 217 12.48 -11.51 7.87
CA VAL A 217 11.85 -11.91 9.14
C VAL A 217 11.14 -10.74 9.82
N ILE A 218 11.75 -9.55 9.83
CA ILE A 218 11.13 -8.33 10.38
C ILE A 218 9.84 -8.02 9.61
N GLN A 219 9.86 -8.03 8.28
CA GLN A 219 8.69 -7.74 7.47
C GLN A 219 7.57 -8.77 7.64
N LEU A 220 7.89 -10.06 7.68
CA LEU A 220 6.92 -11.11 7.99
C LEU A 220 6.30 -10.96 9.38
N SER A 221 7.11 -10.54 10.37
CA SER A 221 6.62 -10.26 11.73
C SER A 221 5.67 -9.06 11.76
N LEU A 222 5.94 -8.03 10.96
CA LEU A 222 5.04 -6.89 10.79
C LEU A 222 3.74 -7.29 10.09
N VAL A 223 3.78 -8.13 9.06
CA VAL A 223 2.57 -8.68 8.41
C VAL A 223 1.73 -9.50 9.41
N LEU A 224 2.38 -10.29 10.27
CA LEU A 224 1.69 -11.03 11.33
C LEU A 224 1.06 -10.08 12.37
N PHE A 225 1.76 -8.99 12.72
CA PHE A 225 1.21 -7.94 13.59
C PHE A 225 -0.03 -7.29 12.98
N GLU A 226 0.01 -6.95 11.68
CA GLU A 226 -1.16 -6.42 10.95
C GLU A 226 -2.33 -7.39 10.96
N TRP A 227 -2.07 -8.69 10.76
CA TRP A 227 -3.09 -9.73 10.82
C TRP A 227 -3.83 -9.72 12.17
N PHE A 228 -3.10 -9.65 13.28
CA PHE A 228 -3.70 -9.56 14.62
C PHE A 228 -4.49 -8.27 14.81
N ALA A 229 -3.95 -7.13 14.38
CA ALA A 229 -4.63 -5.83 14.48
C ALA A 229 -5.94 -5.81 13.67
N ASP A 230 -5.89 -6.30 12.43
CA ASP A 230 -7.05 -6.45 11.55
C ASP A 230 -8.08 -7.42 12.14
N GLN A 231 -7.64 -8.54 12.71
CA GLN A 231 -8.54 -9.53 13.30
C GLN A 231 -9.23 -8.99 14.56
N GLN A 232 -8.52 -8.26 15.43
CA GLN A 232 -9.12 -7.61 16.60
C GLN A 232 -10.22 -6.63 16.18
N GLN A 233 -9.96 -5.81 15.16
CA GLN A 233 -10.95 -4.88 14.61
C GLN A 233 -12.14 -5.64 14.00
N TRP A 234 -11.88 -6.68 13.20
CA TRP A 234 -12.92 -7.47 12.57
C TRP A 234 -13.88 -8.10 13.59
N VAL A 235 -13.34 -8.77 14.62
CA VAL A 235 -14.13 -9.41 15.67
C VAL A 235 -14.97 -8.37 16.42
N PHE A 236 -14.38 -7.23 16.80
CA PHE A 236 -15.12 -6.16 17.47
C PHE A 236 -16.26 -5.61 16.61
N GLN A 237 -15.98 -5.29 15.34
CA GLN A 237 -17.00 -4.72 14.45
C GLN A 237 -18.13 -5.73 14.21
N THR A 238 -17.81 -7.01 14.05
CA THR A 238 -18.81 -8.09 13.87
C THR A 238 -19.74 -8.17 15.07
N ALA A 239 -19.19 -8.23 16.29
CA ALA A 239 -19.96 -8.24 17.53
C ALA A 239 -20.83 -6.98 17.69
N LYS A 240 -20.29 -5.81 17.31
CA LYS A 240 -21.05 -4.54 17.32
C LYS A 240 -22.24 -4.59 16.36
N TYR A 241 -22.04 -5.07 15.12
CA TYR A 241 -23.12 -5.18 14.15
C TYR A 241 -24.19 -6.18 14.57
N GLU A 242 -23.81 -7.30 15.18
CA GLU A 242 -24.75 -8.27 15.76
C GLU A 242 -25.57 -7.65 16.89
N TYR A 243 -24.91 -6.94 17.82
CA TYR A 243 -25.58 -6.23 18.90
C TYR A 243 -26.57 -5.18 18.39
N GLN A 244 -26.19 -4.39 17.38
CA GLN A 244 -27.08 -3.38 16.77
C GLN A 244 -28.32 -4.00 16.11
N LYS A 245 -28.20 -5.22 15.57
CA LYS A 245 -29.33 -5.92 14.92
C LYS A 245 -30.24 -6.64 15.93
N THR A 246 -29.68 -7.19 16.99
CA THR A 246 -30.39 -8.12 17.89
C THR A 246 -30.70 -7.54 19.26
N ALA A 247 -30.08 -6.41 19.62
CA ALA A 247 -30.04 -5.85 20.97
C ALA A 247 -29.50 -6.81 22.06
N LYS A 248 -28.88 -7.93 21.67
CA LYS A 248 -28.27 -8.90 22.59
C LYS A 248 -26.76 -8.70 22.62
N VAL A 249 -26.19 -8.59 23.82
CA VAL A 249 -24.74 -8.43 24.02
C VAL A 249 -24.05 -9.78 23.76
N PRO A 250 -23.16 -9.89 22.75
CA PRO A 250 -22.42 -11.11 22.49
C PRO A 250 -21.47 -11.47 23.64
N THR A 251 -21.20 -12.76 23.82
CA THR A 251 -20.30 -13.28 24.85
C THR A 251 -18.91 -12.63 24.76
N GLY A 252 -18.34 -12.27 25.91
CA GLY A 252 -17.02 -11.63 25.99
C GLY A 252 -17.03 -10.10 25.82
N TYR A 253 -18.19 -9.50 25.56
CA TYR A 253 -18.36 -8.05 25.48
C TYR A 253 -19.29 -7.53 26.59
N THR A 254 -19.15 -6.26 26.90
CA THR A 254 -20.10 -5.52 27.73
C THR A 254 -20.90 -4.57 26.85
N GLN A 255 -22.13 -4.26 27.25
CA GLN A 255 -22.95 -3.27 26.56
C GLN A 255 -22.20 -1.94 26.40
N ALA A 256 -21.59 -1.43 27.48
CA ALA A 256 -20.82 -0.20 27.45
C ALA A 256 -19.65 -0.23 26.44
N ALA A 257 -19.00 -1.38 26.23
CA ALA A 257 -17.94 -1.50 25.23
C ALA A 257 -18.47 -1.41 23.79
N LEU A 258 -19.65 -1.98 23.52
CA LEU A 258 -20.26 -1.97 22.19
C LEU A 258 -20.93 -0.62 21.88
N ASP A 259 -21.56 0.00 22.89
CA ASP A 259 -22.16 1.33 22.81
C ASP A 259 -21.11 2.41 22.51
N ARG A 260 -19.89 2.27 23.05
CA ARG A 260 -18.74 3.12 22.71
C ARG A 260 -18.46 3.12 21.20
N GLY A 261 -18.65 1.97 20.54
CA GLY A 261 -18.68 1.85 19.09
C GLY A 261 -17.34 1.65 18.36
N PHE A 262 -16.23 1.64 19.09
CA PHE A 262 -14.87 1.37 18.57
C PHE A 262 -14.04 0.52 19.55
N VAL A 263 -13.10 -0.25 19.00
CA VAL A 263 -12.20 -1.13 19.77
C VAL A 263 -11.19 -0.32 20.57
N THR A 264 -10.89 -0.76 21.78
CA THR A 264 -9.94 -0.08 22.70
C THR A 264 -9.07 -1.07 23.49
N THR A 265 -9.15 -2.36 23.16
CA THR A 265 -8.43 -3.45 23.83
C THR A 265 -7.44 -4.10 22.88
N GLY A 266 -6.53 -4.93 23.40
CA GLY A 266 -5.48 -5.57 22.60
C GLY A 266 -4.49 -4.53 22.07
N LEU A 267 -4.12 -4.63 20.79
CA LEU A 267 -3.19 -3.68 20.15
C LEU A 267 -3.77 -2.27 20.10
N TRP A 268 -5.11 -2.17 20.00
CA TRP A 268 -5.84 -0.92 20.00
C TRP A 268 -5.82 -0.21 21.36
N ALA A 269 -5.36 -0.86 22.44
CA ALA A 269 -5.11 -0.16 23.70
C ALA A 269 -3.86 0.73 23.65
N TYR A 270 -2.95 0.47 22.71
CA TYR A 270 -1.62 1.10 22.65
C TYR A 270 -1.43 1.99 21.43
N SER A 271 -2.10 1.69 20.33
CA SER A 271 -2.13 2.50 19.12
C SER A 271 -3.57 2.64 18.65
N ARG A 272 -3.96 3.81 18.15
CA ARG A 272 -5.32 4.00 17.61
C ARG A 272 -5.49 3.39 16.23
N HIS A 273 -4.41 3.13 15.52
CA HIS A 273 -4.40 2.46 14.21
C HIS A 273 -3.17 1.54 14.10
N PRO A 274 -3.12 0.44 14.87
CA PRO A 274 -1.94 -0.43 14.93
C PRO A 274 -1.64 -1.07 13.57
N ASN A 275 -2.66 -1.46 12.80
CA ASN A 275 -2.47 -1.96 11.45
C ASN A 275 -1.88 -0.89 10.51
N PHE A 276 -2.32 0.36 10.59
CA PHE A 276 -1.76 1.45 9.77
C PHE A 276 -0.32 1.79 10.16
N ALA A 277 0.03 1.69 11.44
CA ALA A 277 1.39 1.86 11.90
C ALA A 277 2.31 0.76 11.32
N ALA A 278 1.86 -0.49 11.33
CA ALA A 278 2.61 -1.60 10.76
C ALA A 278 2.69 -1.52 9.23
N GLU A 279 1.62 -1.15 8.52
CA GLU A 279 1.61 -0.92 7.07
C GLU A 279 2.69 0.08 6.65
N GLN A 280 2.74 1.26 7.30
CA GLN A 280 3.79 2.26 7.06
C GLN A 280 5.19 1.70 7.36
N THR A 281 5.32 0.92 8.44
CA THR A 281 6.60 0.34 8.86
C THR A 281 7.10 -0.72 7.88
N ILE A 282 6.22 -1.53 7.27
CA ILE A 282 6.60 -2.55 6.27
C ILE A 282 7.33 -1.90 5.09
N TRP A 283 6.70 -0.90 4.46
CA TRP A 283 7.28 -0.26 3.28
C TRP A 283 8.49 0.60 3.62
N PHE A 284 8.51 1.23 4.81
CA PHE A 284 9.72 1.87 5.30
C PHE A 284 10.85 0.87 5.55
N THR A 285 10.55 -0.33 6.04
CA THR A 285 11.52 -1.41 6.28
C THR A 285 12.11 -1.92 4.98
N LEU A 286 11.31 -2.07 3.91
CA LEU A 286 11.82 -2.40 2.57
C LEU A 286 12.78 -1.32 2.04
N PHE A 287 12.48 -0.04 2.27
CA PHE A 287 13.40 1.05 1.96
C PHE A 287 14.69 0.99 2.81
N GLN A 288 14.59 0.71 4.11
CA GLN A 288 15.77 0.56 4.96
C GLN A 288 16.63 -0.64 4.56
N TRP A 289 16.00 -1.73 4.12
CA TRP A 289 16.71 -2.88 3.57
C TRP A 289 17.59 -2.47 2.38
N SER A 290 17.05 -1.68 1.44
CA SER A 290 17.85 -1.21 0.30
C SER A 290 19.02 -0.31 0.72
N CYS A 291 18.83 0.55 1.73
CA CYS A 291 19.89 1.40 2.28
C CYS A 291 21.01 0.56 2.92
N VAL A 292 20.65 -0.42 3.75
CA VAL A 292 21.65 -1.28 4.44
C VAL A 292 22.42 -2.13 3.44
N VAL A 293 21.76 -2.76 2.47
CA VAL A 293 22.42 -3.57 1.43
C VAL A 293 23.39 -2.73 0.60
N THR A 294 23.03 -1.48 0.29
CA THR A 294 23.91 -0.58 -0.45
C THR A 294 24.96 0.11 0.40
N SER A 295 24.93 -0.09 1.73
CA SER A 295 25.77 0.66 2.68
C SER A 295 25.63 2.18 2.53
N THR A 296 24.42 2.66 2.23
CA THR A 296 24.11 4.08 2.11
C THR A 296 23.15 4.52 3.21
N PRO A 297 23.31 5.73 3.79
CA PRO A 297 22.44 6.20 4.86
C PRO A 297 21.06 6.65 4.35
N TYR A 298 20.94 6.97 3.05
CA TYR A 298 19.70 7.37 2.41
C TYR A 298 19.73 7.03 0.91
N SER A 299 18.54 6.94 0.31
CA SER A 299 18.37 6.74 -1.13
C SER A 299 17.09 7.42 -1.61
N TRP A 300 17.05 7.80 -2.89
CA TRP A 300 15.87 8.37 -3.56
C TRP A 300 14.66 7.44 -3.53
N PHE A 301 14.88 6.13 -3.41
CA PHE A 301 13.83 5.13 -3.26
C PHE A 301 13.05 5.25 -1.94
N GLY A 302 13.52 6.07 -0.98
CA GLY A 302 12.79 6.40 0.24
C GLY A 302 11.59 7.32 0.03
N ALA A 303 11.49 7.99 -1.13
CA ALA A 303 10.39 8.90 -1.43
C ALA A 303 9.02 8.19 -1.38
N GLY A 304 8.92 6.95 -1.86
CA GLY A 304 7.69 6.16 -1.81
C GLY A 304 7.20 5.95 -0.38
N ALA A 305 8.08 5.47 0.51
CA ALA A 305 7.76 5.28 1.92
C ALA A 305 7.39 6.61 2.62
N GLY A 306 8.11 7.71 2.32
CA GLY A 306 7.80 9.03 2.85
C GLY A 306 6.42 9.54 2.43
N VAL A 307 6.07 9.42 1.14
CA VAL A 307 4.75 9.80 0.62
C VAL A 307 3.65 8.92 1.20
N LEU A 308 3.90 7.61 1.37
CA LEU A 308 2.96 6.71 2.04
C LEU A 308 2.67 7.18 3.47
N ILE A 309 3.70 7.51 4.26
CA ILE A 309 3.53 8.02 5.63
C ILE A 309 2.70 9.31 5.64
N MET A 310 2.98 10.25 4.73
CA MET A 310 2.19 11.49 4.61
C MET A 310 0.73 11.21 4.23
N LEU A 311 0.49 10.27 3.31
CA LEU A 311 -0.85 9.83 2.94
C LEU A 311 -1.58 9.27 4.14
N PHE A 312 -0.96 8.37 4.90
CA PHE A 312 -1.56 7.79 6.10
C PHE A 312 -1.83 8.87 7.15
N GLN A 313 -0.95 9.86 7.30
CA GLN A 313 -1.18 10.99 8.21
C GLN A 313 -2.44 11.79 7.85
N GLY A 314 -2.64 12.16 6.58
CA GLY A 314 -3.82 12.88 6.12
C GLY A 314 -5.10 12.04 6.14
N SER A 315 -5.02 10.81 5.62
CA SER A 315 -6.11 9.83 5.55
C SER A 315 -6.63 9.43 6.93
N THR A 316 -5.73 9.24 7.90
CA THR A 316 -6.10 8.91 9.28
C THR A 316 -6.70 10.11 9.99
N TRP A 317 -6.18 11.32 9.77
CA TRP A 317 -6.79 12.53 10.33
C TRP A 317 -8.26 12.69 9.89
N LEU A 318 -8.55 12.52 8.59
CA LEU A 318 -9.93 12.57 8.09
C LEU A 318 -10.79 11.46 8.70
N THR A 319 -10.25 10.25 8.79
CA THR A 319 -10.94 9.09 9.40
C THR A 319 -11.29 9.36 10.86
N GLU A 320 -10.37 9.91 11.65
CA GLU A 320 -10.60 10.25 13.05
C GLU A 320 -11.57 11.44 13.20
N LEU A 321 -11.51 12.44 12.31
CA LEU A 321 -12.47 13.54 12.29
C LEU A 321 -13.90 13.01 12.14
N ILE A 322 -14.12 12.09 11.19
CA ILE A 322 -15.43 11.46 10.98
C ILE A 322 -15.82 10.61 12.20
N THR A 323 -14.85 9.86 12.75
CA THR A 323 -15.07 8.98 13.92
C THR A 323 -15.46 9.78 15.16
N THR A 324 -14.83 10.94 15.42
CA THR A 324 -15.18 11.82 16.55
C THR A 324 -16.56 12.45 16.41
N GLY A 325 -17.03 12.68 15.18
CA GLY A 325 -18.41 13.11 14.93
C GLY A 325 -19.45 12.04 15.26
N LYS A 326 -19.06 10.75 15.13
CA LYS A 326 -19.94 9.60 15.39
C LYS A 326 -19.90 9.11 16.83
N TYR A 327 -18.74 9.14 17.47
CA TYR A 327 -18.51 8.54 18.78
C TYR A 327 -17.94 9.58 19.76
N PRO A 328 -18.77 10.14 20.67
CA PRO A 328 -18.35 11.20 21.59
C PRO A 328 -17.13 10.83 22.47
N GLU A 329 -17.03 9.55 22.86
CA GLU A 329 -15.94 9.04 23.69
C GLU A 329 -14.59 8.95 22.96
N TYR A 330 -14.58 9.01 21.61
CA TYR A 330 -13.35 8.89 20.83
C TYR A 330 -12.34 10.01 21.17
N LYS A 331 -12.83 11.20 21.54
CA LYS A 331 -11.97 12.30 22.01
C LYS A 331 -11.21 11.96 23.29
N ALA A 332 -11.79 11.17 24.20
CA ALA A 332 -11.10 10.72 25.40
C ALA A 332 -10.04 9.67 25.08
N TYR A 333 -10.30 8.83 24.09
CA TYR A 333 -9.34 7.86 23.57
C TYR A 333 -8.15 8.53 22.88
N GLN A 334 -8.38 9.54 22.04
CA GLN A 334 -7.32 10.34 21.40
C GLN A 334 -6.36 11.01 22.39
N LYS A 335 -6.84 11.37 23.60
CA LYS A 335 -6.01 11.98 24.65
C LYS A 335 -5.09 11.00 25.35
N GLN A 336 -5.40 9.71 25.32
CA GLN A 336 -4.67 8.68 26.09
C GLN A 336 -3.81 7.78 25.22
N VAL A 337 -4.20 7.56 23.97
CA VAL A 337 -3.54 6.61 23.07
C VAL A 337 -3.12 7.34 21.83
N ASN A 338 -1.86 7.21 21.41
CA ASN A 338 -1.32 7.85 20.21
C ASN A 338 -1.82 7.20 18.90
N MET A 339 -1.76 7.96 17.80
CA MET A 339 -2.33 7.54 16.52
C MET A 339 -1.68 6.28 15.94
N PHE A 340 -0.35 6.26 15.84
CA PHE A 340 0.43 5.15 15.25
C PHE A 340 1.38 4.50 16.26
N VAL A 341 2.28 5.28 16.86
CA VAL A 341 3.32 4.79 17.77
C VAL A 341 2.79 4.74 19.22
N PRO A 342 3.01 3.67 19.98
CA PRO A 342 2.55 3.57 21.37
C PRO A 342 2.98 4.74 22.26
N THR A 343 2.19 5.02 23.31
CA THR A 343 2.62 5.95 24.36
C THR A 343 3.76 5.36 25.17
N THR A 344 4.68 6.21 25.63
CA THR A 344 5.87 5.82 26.43
C THR A 344 5.53 5.03 27.69
N SER A 345 4.34 5.22 28.26
CA SER A 345 3.93 4.55 29.49
C SER A 345 3.51 3.08 29.32
N PHE A 346 3.24 2.63 28.09
CA PHE A 346 2.59 1.35 27.78
C PHE A 346 1.42 1.01 28.74
N SER A 347 0.72 2.02 29.29
CA SER A 347 -0.28 1.77 30.33
C SER A 347 -1.63 1.32 29.79
N GLY A 348 -1.74 1.18 28.46
CA GLY A 348 -2.99 0.92 27.74
C GLY A 348 -4.03 2.03 27.92
N TYR A 349 -5.07 2.03 27.07
CA TYR A 349 -6.23 2.89 27.27
C TYR A 349 -6.97 2.53 28.57
N LYS A 350 -7.31 3.55 29.37
CA LYS A 350 -8.17 3.39 30.53
C LYS A 350 -9.53 4.03 30.24
N VAL A 351 -10.57 3.20 30.29
CA VAL A 351 -11.96 3.67 30.12
C VAL A 351 -12.27 4.69 31.23
N PRO A 352 -12.67 5.92 30.88
CA PRO A 352 -13.09 6.89 31.88
C PRO A 352 -14.25 6.35 32.71
N LEU A 353 -14.19 6.53 34.03
CA LEU A 353 -15.32 6.19 34.90
C LEU A 353 -16.57 7.01 34.46
N PRO A 354 -17.79 6.45 34.59
CA PRO A 354 -19.00 7.21 34.35
C PRO A 354 -18.95 8.50 35.16
N LYS A 355 -19.27 9.64 34.55
CA LYS A 355 -19.49 10.87 35.33
C LYS A 355 -20.65 10.61 36.28
N VAL A 356 -20.34 10.37 37.56
CA VAL A 356 -21.35 10.38 38.62
C VAL A 356 -21.80 11.83 38.74
N ILE A 357 -22.92 12.16 38.09
CA ILE A 357 -23.57 13.46 38.29
C ILE A 357 -24.06 13.42 39.74
N ARG A 358 -23.37 14.16 40.62
CA ARG A 358 -23.83 14.31 42.00
C ARG A 358 -25.19 15.00 41.95
N THR A 359 -26.13 14.54 42.78
CA THR A 359 -27.49 15.10 42.91
C THR A 359 -27.50 16.62 43.11
N SER A 360 -26.41 17.20 43.64
CA SER A 360 -26.20 18.65 43.74
C SER A 360 -26.15 19.37 42.39
N GLU A 361 -25.50 18.80 41.37
CA GLU A 361 -25.40 19.41 40.02
C GLU A 361 -26.73 19.36 39.25
N LEU A 362 -27.56 18.34 39.53
CA LEU A 362 -28.93 18.25 39.03
C LEU A 362 -29.87 19.26 39.69
N ALA A 363 -29.61 19.63 40.94
CA ALA A 363 -30.39 20.64 41.67
C ALA A 363 -30.06 22.07 41.20
N GLU A 364 -28.81 22.36 40.84
CA GLU A 364 -28.43 23.65 40.24
C GLU A 364 -29.02 23.85 38.84
N LYS A 365 -29.04 22.80 38.00
CA LYS A 365 -29.66 22.87 36.66
C LYS A 365 -31.17 23.04 36.66
N LYS A 366 -31.86 22.80 37.78
CA LYS A 366 -33.30 23.05 37.95
C LYS A 366 -33.62 24.45 38.49
N LYS A 367 -32.60 25.23 38.86
CA LYS A 367 -32.74 26.61 39.38
C LYS A 367 -32.46 27.69 38.33
N VAL A 368 -32.14 27.28 37.10
CA VAL A 368 -32.10 28.12 35.90
C VAL A 368 -33.28 27.71 35.03
#